data_AF-A0A7R9G8A5-F1
#
_entry.id   AF-A0A7R9G8A5-F1
#
_cell.length_a   1.000
_cell.length_b   1.000
_cell.length_c   1.000
_cell.angle_alpha   90.00
_cell.angle_beta   90.00
_cell.angle_gamma   90.00
#
_symmetry.space_group_name_H-M   'P 1'
#
loop_
_entity.id
_entity.type
_entity.pdbx_description
1 polymer ?
#
loop_
_entity_poly.entity_id
_entity_poly.type
_entity_poly.pdbx_seq_one_letter_code
_entity_poly.pdbx_strand_id
1 'polypeptide(L)'
;MLSYILAGNWPYYTGRPHPDEMLTARLKGIPAGRSLLEEDLNFLSQGLEGRSNNPMSLLSDMLMHPYADVGLDLPSLLEWRHHPEHQVDHIVLGKGPPGGAWQVMDANILTISLGSWMQLPGVDYRLWEAVDSGSEVLSSRNCRASVRSVARYYSDYVKTRRIGRFFRNKTVVTAVRPMDTALTQ
;
A
#
# COMPACT_ATOMS: atom_id res chain seq x y z
N MET A 1 -0.18 3.94 -2.15
CA MET A 1 -1.17 3.54 -1.14
C MET A 1 -2.24 4.60 -0.92
N LEU A 2 -1.91 5.81 -0.45
CA LEU A 2 -2.92 6.82 -0.10
C LEU A 2 -3.93 7.15 -1.22
N SER A 3 -3.46 7.42 -2.45
CA SER A 3 -4.36 7.70 -3.58
C SER A 3 -5.32 6.54 -3.89
N TYR A 4 -4.92 5.28 -3.62
CA TYR A 4 -5.80 4.13 -3.79
C TYR A 4 -6.96 4.14 -2.78
N ILE A 5 -6.66 4.48 -1.52
CA ILE A 5 -7.67 4.64 -0.45
C ILE A 5 -8.60 5.81 -0.77
N LEU A 6 -8.05 6.98 -1.12
CA LEU A 6 -8.82 8.17 -1.48
C LEU A 6 -9.68 7.94 -2.74
N ALA A 7 -9.26 7.02 -3.62
CA ALA A 7 -10.07 6.59 -4.76
C ALA A 7 -11.24 5.66 -4.36
N GLY A 8 -11.53 5.51 -3.06
CA GLY A 8 -12.62 4.70 -2.55
C GLY A 8 -12.27 3.23 -2.31
N ASN A 9 -10.99 2.83 -2.31
CA ASN A 9 -10.62 1.44 -2.05
C ASN A 9 -10.28 1.25 -0.57
N TRP A 10 -11.24 0.73 0.20
CA TRP A 10 -11.18 0.66 1.65
C TRP A 10 -10.75 -0.73 2.12
N PRO A 11 -9.87 -0.83 3.14
CA PRO A 11 -9.41 -2.09 3.70
C PRO A 11 -10.40 -2.65 4.74
N TYR A 12 -10.62 -3.95 4.67
CA TYR A 12 -11.46 -4.74 5.58
C TYR A 12 -10.65 -5.88 6.15
N TYR A 13 -10.83 -6.17 7.43
CA TYR A 13 -10.20 -7.32 8.05
C TYR A 13 -10.85 -8.62 7.57
N THR A 14 -10.04 -9.58 7.13
CA THR A 14 -10.51 -10.88 6.61
C THR A 14 -11.09 -11.80 7.68
N GLY A 15 -10.97 -11.46 8.97
CA GLY A 15 -11.36 -12.32 10.09
C GLY A 15 -10.34 -13.42 10.43
N ARG A 16 -9.33 -13.63 9.59
CA ARG A 16 -8.26 -14.62 9.82
C ARG A 16 -7.31 -14.11 10.91
N PRO A 17 -6.90 -14.98 11.86
CA PRO A 17 -6.07 -14.56 12.98
C PRO A 17 -4.70 -14.08 12.52
N HIS A 18 -4.20 -13.03 13.16
CA HIS A 18 -2.80 -12.64 13.12
C HIS A 18 -2.00 -13.49 14.13
N PRO A 19 -0.73 -13.84 13.86
CA PRO A 19 0.11 -14.58 14.82
C PRO A 19 0.27 -13.90 16.19
N ASP A 20 0.24 -12.56 16.24
CA ASP A 20 0.05 -11.80 17.48
C ASP A 20 -1.41 -11.93 17.96
N GLU A 21 -1.58 -12.64 19.08
CA GLU A 21 -2.87 -12.88 19.72
C GLU A 21 -3.54 -11.60 20.23
N MET A 22 -2.76 -10.63 20.72
CA MET A 22 -3.28 -9.37 21.23
C MET A 22 -3.82 -8.49 20.09
N LEU A 23 -3.08 -8.41 18.99
CA LEU A 23 -3.58 -7.76 17.77
C LEU A 23 -4.84 -8.47 17.26
N THR A 24 -4.86 -9.81 17.23
CA THR A 24 -6.05 -10.58 16.85
C THR A 24 -7.25 -10.28 17.75
N ALA A 25 -7.05 -10.18 19.06
CA ALA A 25 -8.12 -9.86 20.01
C ALA A 25 -8.74 -8.48 19.73
N ARG A 26 -7.90 -7.46 19.46
CA ARG A 26 -8.38 -6.12 19.08
C ARG A 26 -9.14 -6.13 17.75
N LEU A 27 -8.61 -6.82 16.74
CA LEU A 27 -9.23 -6.91 15.41
C LEU A 27 -10.56 -7.66 15.43
N LYS A 28 -10.72 -8.68 16.30
CA LYS A 28 -11.99 -9.38 16.49
C LYS A 28 -13.09 -8.51 17.10
N GLY A 29 -12.73 -7.39 17.74
CA GLY A 29 -13.68 -6.40 18.23
C GLY A 29 -14.34 -5.58 17.12
N ILE A 30 -13.79 -5.61 15.90
CA ILE A 30 -14.33 -4.86 14.76
C ILE A 30 -15.65 -5.51 14.31
N PRO A 31 -16.77 -4.74 14.26
CA PRO A 31 -18.04 -5.24 13.75
C PRO A 31 -17.90 -5.79 12.32
N ALA A 32 -18.59 -6.90 12.05
CA ALA A 32 -18.60 -7.49 10.72
C ALA A 32 -19.09 -6.47 9.68
N GLY A 33 -18.35 -6.32 8.59
CA GLY A 33 -18.71 -5.42 7.49
C GLY A 33 -18.26 -3.96 7.68
N ARG A 34 -17.53 -3.63 8.74
CA ARG A 34 -16.94 -2.29 8.95
C ARG A 34 -15.50 -2.20 8.43
N SER A 35 -15.12 -1.07 7.84
CA SER A 35 -13.75 -0.88 7.34
C SER A 35 -12.82 -0.51 8.48
N LEU A 36 -11.55 -0.89 8.36
CA LEU A 36 -10.50 -0.42 9.28
C LEU A 36 -10.38 1.11 9.30
N LEU A 37 -10.73 1.80 8.21
CA LEU A 37 -10.67 3.27 8.15
C LEU A 37 -11.71 3.95 9.04
N GLU A 38 -12.73 3.21 9.48
CA GLU A 38 -13.79 3.69 10.35
C GLU A 38 -13.54 3.34 11.82
N GLU A 39 -12.48 2.59 12.11
CA GLU A 39 -12.12 2.14 13.45
C GLU A 39 -11.12 3.07 14.13
N ASP A 40 -10.98 2.93 15.46
CA ASP A 40 -9.91 3.59 16.20
C ASP A 40 -8.58 2.91 15.90
N LEU A 41 -7.91 3.43 14.86
CA LEU A 41 -6.62 2.91 14.43
C LEU A 41 -5.51 3.11 15.47
N ASN A 42 -5.62 4.12 16.36
CA ASN A 42 -4.69 4.28 17.47
C ASN A 42 -4.84 3.10 18.43
N PHE A 43 -6.07 2.76 18.81
CA PHE A 43 -6.35 1.59 19.64
C PHE A 43 -5.85 0.29 18.98
N LEU A 44 -6.15 0.07 17.71
CA LEU A 44 -5.71 -1.14 16.99
C LEU A 44 -4.19 -1.29 16.94
N SER A 45 -3.47 -0.16 16.86
CA SER A 45 -2.01 -0.11 16.79
C SER A 45 -1.28 -0.19 18.14
N GLN A 46 -1.98 -0.28 19.27
CA GLN A 46 -1.36 -0.27 20.59
C GLN A 46 -0.41 -1.45 20.81
N GLY A 47 0.80 -1.16 21.28
CA GLY A 47 1.80 -2.19 21.60
C GLY A 47 2.36 -2.92 20.38
N LEU A 48 2.14 -2.41 19.16
CA LEU A 48 2.84 -2.91 17.98
C LEU A 48 4.28 -2.41 17.99
N GLU A 49 5.21 -3.34 17.79
CA GLU A 49 6.63 -3.07 17.65
C GLU A 49 7.09 -3.38 16.23
N GLY A 50 8.13 -2.68 15.76
CA GLY A 50 8.70 -2.93 14.44
C GLY A 50 9.64 -1.82 13.98
N ARG A 51 9.86 -1.75 12.66
CA ARG A 51 10.90 -0.89 12.06
C ARG A 51 10.47 0.57 11.83
N SER A 52 9.21 0.90 12.09
CA SER A 52 8.66 2.25 11.91
C SER A 52 8.27 2.84 13.25
N ASN A 53 8.54 4.14 13.43
CA ASN A 53 8.05 4.90 14.60
C ASN A 53 6.58 5.34 14.42
N ASN A 54 5.99 5.13 13.24
CA ASN A 54 4.59 5.44 12.99
C ASN A 54 3.73 4.19 13.26
N PRO A 55 2.87 4.21 14.29
CA PRO A 55 2.08 3.04 14.69
C PRO A 55 1.06 2.61 13.63
N MET A 56 0.61 3.55 12.80
CA MET A 56 -0.30 3.28 11.67
C MET A 56 0.41 2.54 10.54
N SER A 57 1.67 2.92 10.27
CA SER A 57 2.50 2.20 9.32
C SER A 57 2.79 0.79 9.80
N LEU A 58 3.11 0.62 11.10
CA LEU A 58 3.28 -0.71 11.70
C LEU A 58 2.02 -1.56 11.58
N LEU A 59 0.85 -1.01 11.93
CA LEU A 59 -0.43 -1.71 11.80
C LEU A 59 -0.67 -2.12 10.34
N SER A 60 -0.44 -1.22 9.39
CA SER A 60 -0.61 -1.53 7.97
C SER A 60 0.34 -2.63 7.51
N ASP A 61 1.61 -2.62 7.94
CA ASP A 61 2.60 -3.62 7.57
C ASP A 61 2.25 -4.98 8.17
N MET A 62 1.88 -5.03 9.46
CA MET A 62 1.47 -6.26 10.16
C MET A 62 0.20 -6.88 9.56
N LEU A 63 -0.70 -6.08 8.98
CA LEU A 63 -1.91 -6.59 8.34
C LEU A 63 -1.69 -6.97 6.87
N MET A 64 -0.85 -6.22 6.13
CA MET A 64 -0.56 -6.52 4.73
C MET A 64 0.38 -7.71 4.58
N HIS A 65 1.44 -7.77 5.37
CA HIS A 65 2.43 -8.84 5.35
C HIS A 65 2.83 -9.21 6.79
N PRO A 66 1.99 -10.01 7.49
CA PRO A 66 2.24 -10.39 8.88
C PRO A 66 3.65 -10.99 9.07
N TYR A 67 4.42 -10.40 9.98
CA TYR A 67 5.78 -10.85 10.32
C TYR A 67 6.75 -11.01 9.14
N ALA A 68 6.55 -10.18 8.11
CA ALA A 68 7.48 -10.09 6.99
C ALA A 68 8.91 -9.80 7.46
N ASP A 69 9.09 -8.93 8.45
CA ASP A 69 10.36 -8.46 8.98
C ASP A 69 11.25 -9.54 9.62
N VAL A 70 10.64 -10.61 10.15
CA VAL A 70 11.31 -11.83 10.64
C VAL A 70 11.40 -12.93 9.58
N GLY A 71 11.03 -12.63 8.33
CA GLY A 71 11.18 -13.51 7.18
C GLY A 71 10.00 -14.45 6.93
N LEU A 72 8.84 -14.22 7.56
CA LEU A 72 7.64 -15.02 7.29
C LEU A 72 6.92 -14.51 6.03
N ASP A 73 6.33 -15.46 5.29
CA ASP A 73 5.51 -15.21 4.09
C ASP A 73 4.07 -15.62 4.40
N LEU A 74 3.38 -14.76 5.15
CA LEU A 74 1.99 -14.95 5.55
C LEU A 74 1.05 -14.16 4.64
N PRO A 75 -0.16 -14.69 4.37
CA PRO A 75 -1.09 -14.02 3.49
C PRO A 75 -1.66 -12.76 4.15
N SER A 76 -1.97 -11.74 3.34
CA SER A 76 -2.54 -10.49 3.84
C SER A 76 -3.85 -10.72 4.60
N LEU A 77 -3.98 -10.06 5.75
CA LEU A 77 -5.22 -10.06 6.55
C LEU A 77 -6.21 -8.99 6.09
N LEU A 78 -5.90 -8.27 5.00
CA LEU A 78 -6.73 -7.23 4.42
C LEU A 78 -7.41 -7.69 3.12
N GLU A 79 -8.70 -7.43 3.05
CA GLU A 79 -9.49 -7.44 1.83
C GLU A 79 -9.75 -6.00 1.40
N TRP A 80 -9.58 -5.68 0.11
CA TRP A 80 -9.80 -4.34 -0.42
C TRP A 80 -11.12 -4.28 -1.17
N ARG A 81 -12.04 -3.43 -0.72
CA ARG A 81 -13.36 -3.25 -1.32
C ARG A 81 -13.50 -1.84 -1.89
N HIS A 82 -14.19 -1.72 -3.03
CA HIS A 82 -14.35 -0.44 -3.71
C HIS A 82 -15.70 0.19 -3.36
N HIS A 83 -15.62 1.41 -2.82
CA HIS A 83 -16.71 2.24 -2.32
C HIS A 83 -16.70 3.58 -3.08
N PRO A 84 -17.41 3.70 -4.22
CA PRO A 84 -17.45 4.93 -5.00
C PRO A 84 -18.01 6.12 -4.20
N GLU A 85 -18.91 5.88 -3.26
CA GLU A 85 -19.50 6.85 -2.34
C GLU A 85 -18.49 7.48 -1.37
N HIS A 86 -17.37 6.80 -1.14
CA HIS A 86 -16.28 7.26 -0.26
C HIS A 86 -15.08 7.80 -1.04
N GLN A 87 -15.23 8.01 -2.36
CA GLN A 87 -14.18 8.62 -3.16
C GLN A 87 -14.01 10.09 -2.78
N VAL A 88 -12.78 10.45 -2.44
CA VAL A 88 -12.35 11.85 -2.23
C VAL A 88 -11.70 12.35 -3.50
N ASP A 89 -12.15 13.50 -4.02
CA ASP A 89 -11.47 14.14 -5.15
C ASP A 89 -10.09 14.64 -4.71
N HIS A 90 -9.06 14.24 -5.43
CA HIS A 90 -7.68 14.51 -5.06
C HIS A 90 -6.76 14.52 -6.27
N ILE A 91 -5.59 15.12 -6.10
CA ILE A 91 -4.58 15.22 -7.15
C ILE A 91 -3.22 14.78 -6.60
N VAL A 92 -2.51 13.98 -7.40
CA VAL A 92 -1.14 13.53 -7.11
C VAL A 92 -0.20 14.21 -8.08
N LEU A 93 0.66 15.09 -7.55
CA LEU A 93 1.65 15.83 -8.34
C LEU A 93 3.02 15.15 -8.21
N GLY A 94 3.68 14.89 -9.34
CA GLY A 94 4.99 14.24 -9.35
C GLY A 94 5.87 14.66 -10.51
N LYS A 95 7.18 14.77 -10.26
CA LYS A 95 8.17 15.14 -11.30
C LYS A 95 8.29 14.10 -12.41
N GLY A 96 8.09 12.82 -12.09
CA GLY A 96 8.25 11.70 -13.00
C GLY A 96 7.02 10.79 -13.06
N PRO A 97 7.16 9.60 -13.65
CA PRO A 97 6.13 8.56 -13.62
C PRO A 97 5.85 8.09 -12.18
N PRO A 98 4.72 7.37 -11.95
CA PRO A 98 4.45 6.76 -10.66
C PRO A 98 5.56 5.80 -10.24
N GLY A 99 5.99 5.92 -8.99
CA GLY A 99 7.03 5.08 -8.40
C GLY A 99 8.17 5.86 -7.74
N GLY A 100 8.22 7.17 -7.91
CA GLY A 100 9.13 8.03 -7.15
C GLY A 100 10.60 7.66 -7.41
N ALA A 101 11.36 7.40 -6.35
CA ALA A 101 12.79 7.13 -6.44
C ALA A 101 13.12 5.89 -7.30
N TRP A 102 12.24 4.88 -7.33
CA TRP A 102 12.40 3.69 -8.16
C TRP A 102 12.50 4.00 -9.66
N GLN A 103 11.92 5.12 -10.12
CA GLN A 103 12.02 5.56 -11.51
C GLN A 103 13.37 6.19 -11.87
N VAL A 104 14.20 6.51 -10.86
CA VAL A 104 15.47 7.25 -11.03
C VAL A 104 16.68 6.39 -10.68
N MET A 105 16.52 5.41 -9.80
CA MET A 105 17.57 4.48 -9.40
C MET A 105 18.07 3.61 -10.57
N ASP A 106 19.29 3.09 -10.47
CA ASP A 106 19.85 2.16 -11.46
C ASP A 106 18.98 0.89 -11.54
N ALA A 107 18.44 0.65 -12.73
CA ALA A 107 17.52 -0.42 -13.05
C ALA A 107 18.09 -1.83 -12.82
N ASN A 108 19.42 -2.00 -12.80
CA ASN A 108 20.08 -3.28 -12.65
C ASN A 108 20.37 -3.66 -11.19
N ILE A 109 20.10 -2.75 -10.23
CA ILE A 109 20.25 -3.01 -8.81
C ILE A 109 19.07 -3.85 -8.29
N LEU A 110 19.35 -4.75 -7.35
CA LEU A 110 18.34 -5.51 -6.62
C LEU A 110 17.92 -4.80 -5.34
N THR A 111 16.68 -4.98 -4.93
CA THR A 111 16.16 -4.52 -3.64
C THR A 111 16.93 -5.14 -2.48
N ILE A 112 17.10 -4.40 -1.39
CA ILE A 112 17.68 -4.96 -0.16
C ILE A 112 16.67 -5.94 0.48
N SER A 113 15.41 -5.51 0.56
CA SER A 113 14.27 -6.31 1.02
C SER A 113 13.77 -7.29 -0.04
N LEU A 114 12.92 -8.23 0.39
CA LEU A 114 12.24 -9.16 -0.52
C LEU A 114 11.29 -8.42 -1.48
N GLY A 115 11.11 -8.96 -2.69
CA GLY A 115 10.20 -8.39 -3.67
C GLY A 115 8.75 -8.33 -3.19
N SER A 116 8.31 -9.33 -2.42
CA SER A 116 6.98 -9.36 -1.79
C SER A 116 6.71 -8.15 -0.90
N TRP A 117 7.73 -7.57 -0.27
CA TRP A 117 7.54 -6.38 0.57
C TRP A 117 7.32 -5.11 -0.23
N MET A 118 7.63 -5.13 -1.53
CA MET A 118 7.41 -3.99 -2.43
C MET A 118 5.95 -3.94 -2.91
N GLN A 119 5.13 -4.92 -2.53
CA GLN A 119 3.75 -5.05 -2.93
C GLN A 119 2.87 -3.86 -2.50
N LEU A 120 1.96 -3.47 -3.38
CA LEU A 120 0.93 -2.46 -3.14
C LEU A 120 -0.44 -3.12 -2.89
N PRO A 121 -1.33 -2.44 -2.15
CA PRO A 121 -2.68 -2.89 -1.85
C PRO A 121 -3.43 -3.59 -2.98
N GLY A 122 -3.85 -4.83 -2.74
CA GLY A 122 -4.72 -5.60 -3.62
C GLY A 122 -4.07 -6.22 -4.86
N VAL A 123 -2.81 -5.91 -5.21
CA VAL A 123 -2.10 -6.58 -6.32
C VAL A 123 -0.93 -7.37 -5.77
N ASP A 124 -0.94 -8.69 -5.87
CA ASP A 124 0.23 -9.48 -5.45
C ASP A 124 1.44 -9.21 -6.37
N TYR A 125 2.59 -8.88 -5.78
CA TYR A 125 3.80 -8.53 -6.55
C TYR A 125 4.32 -9.73 -7.37
N ARG A 126 4.32 -10.93 -6.80
CA ARG A 126 4.84 -12.15 -7.46
C ARG A 126 3.94 -12.58 -8.60
N LEU A 127 2.62 -12.47 -8.40
CA LEU A 127 1.66 -12.74 -9.47
C LEU A 127 1.83 -11.73 -10.62
N TRP A 128 2.03 -10.45 -10.30
CA TRP A 128 2.31 -9.44 -11.32
C TRP A 128 3.63 -9.72 -12.05
N GLU A 129 4.70 -10.07 -11.34
CA GLU A 129 6.02 -10.32 -11.94
C GLU A 129 6.02 -11.56 -12.83
N ALA A 130 5.31 -12.63 -12.45
CA ALA A 130 5.11 -13.81 -13.28
C ALA A 130 4.40 -13.47 -14.61
N VAL A 131 3.36 -12.63 -14.54
CA VAL A 131 2.64 -12.16 -15.74
C VAL A 131 3.51 -11.24 -16.61
N ASP A 132 4.29 -10.32 -16.02
CA ASP A 132 5.19 -9.42 -16.78
C ASP A 132 6.35 -10.17 -17.46
N SER A 133 6.90 -11.17 -16.79
CA SER A 133 8.05 -11.96 -17.28
C SER A 133 7.65 -13.15 -18.17
N GLY A 134 6.35 -13.45 -18.29
CA GLY A 134 5.86 -14.63 -19.00
C GLY A 134 6.34 -15.96 -18.39
N SER A 135 6.73 -15.93 -17.11
CA SER A 135 7.25 -17.10 -16.39
C SER A 135 6.19 -17.65 -15.44
N GLU A 136 6.24 -18.95 -15.13
CA GLU A 136 5.44 -19.49 -14.04
C GLU A 136 5.84 -18.84 -12.71
N VAL A 137 4.90 -18.73 -11.77
CA VAL A 137 5.17 -18.23 -10.42
C VAL A 137 6.16 -19.19 -9.76
N LEU A 138 7.45 -18.86 -9.85
CA LEU A 138 8.48 -19.63 -9.17
C LEU A 138 8.19 -19.59 -7.68
N SER A 139 8.09 -20.76 -7.06
CA SER A 139 7.85 -20.94 -5.62
C SER A 139 8.99 -20.43 -4.72
N SER A 140 9.97 -19.73 -5.29
CA SER A 140 11.09 -19.15 -4.55
C SER A 140 10.60 -17.99 -3.70
N ARG A 141 10.32 -18.29 -2.42
CA ARG A 141 9.77 -17.37 -1.41
C ARG A 141 10.70 -16.21 -1.04
N ASN A 142 11.95 -16.20 -1.54
CA ASN A 142 13.02 -15.30 -1.10
C ASN A 142 13.69 -14.50 -2.24
N CYS A 143 13.00 -14.27 -3.36
CA CYS A 143 13.59 -13.46 -4.44
C CYS A 143 13.51 -11.96 -4.13
N ARG A 144 14.65 -11.28 -4.26
CA ARG A 144 14.73 -9.81 -4.33
C ARG A 144 14.21 -9.36 -5.69
N ALA A 145 13.53 -8.22 -5.71
CA ALA A 145 13.09 -7.60 -6.96
C ALA A 145 14.22 -6.78 -7.57
N SER A 146 14.23 -6.62 -8.89
CA SER A 146 15.06 -5.58 -9.51
C SER A 146 14.39 -4.21 -9.35
N VAL A 147 15.19 -3.15 -9.25
CA VAL A 147 14.69 -1.76 -9.28
C VAL A 147 13.80 -1.54 -10.50
N ARG A 148 14.19 -2.10 -11.66
CA ARG A 148 13.39 -2.07 -12.90
C ARG A 148 12.00 -2.66 -12.70
N SER A 149 11.90 -3.84 -12.10
CA SER A 149 10.64 -4.52 -11.86
C SER A 149 9.75 -3.72 -10.92
N VAL A 150 10.29 -3.20 -9.82
CA VAL A 150 9.53 -2.36 -8.86
C VAL A 150 9.01 -1.08 -9.52
N ALA A 151 9.84 -0.40 -10.32
CA ALA A 151 9.45 0.80 -11.06
C ALA A 151 8.28 0.53 -12.03
N ARG A 152 8.35 -0.58 -12.77
CA ARG A 152 7.28 -1.04 -13.68
C ARG A 152 6.02 -1.38 -12.91
N TYR A 153 6.13 -2.18 -11.86
CA TYR A 153 5.02 -2.57 -10.99
C TYR A 153 4.25 -1.36 -10.48
N TYR A 154 4.94 -0.33 -9.98
CA TYR A 154 4.29 0.89 -9.48
C TYR A 154 3.62 1.72 -10.57
N SER A 155 4.22 1.79 -11.76
CA SER A 155 3.60 2.44 -12.92
C SER A 155 2.34 1.69 -13.40
N ASP A 156 2.39 0.37 -13.45
CA ASP A 156 1.27 -0.45 -13.91
C ASP A 156 0.17 -0.56 -12.86
N TYR A 157 0.51 -0.53 -11.57
CA TYR A 157 -0.46 -0.46 -10.49
C TYR A 157 -1.41 0.74 -10.67
N VAL A 158 -0.87 1.92 -10.99
CA VAL A 158 -1.67 3.14 -11.20
C VAL A 158 -2.64 2.99 -12.38
N LYS A 159 -2.21 2.30 -13.45
CA LYS A 159 -3.05 2.04 -14.64
C LYS A 159 -4.12 1.00 -14.33
N THR A 160 -3.71 -0.16 -13.81
CA THR A 160 -4.58 -1.31 -13.53
C THR A 160 -5.63 -1.01 -12.47
N ARG A 161 -5.30 -0.19 -11.47
CA ARG A 161 -6.24 0.29 -10.44
C ARG A 161 -7.06 1.51 -10.87
N ARG A 162 -6.91 1.98 -12.11
CA ARG A 162 -7.66 3.10 -12.69
C ARG A 162 -7.58 4.40 -11.87
N ILE A 163 -6.52 4.55 -11.06
CA ILE A 163 -6.26 5.75 -10.26
C ILE A 163 -5.42 6.78 -11.00
N GLY A 164 -4.91 6.46 -12.20
CA GLY A 164 -4.11 7.37 -13.03
C GLY A 164 -4.79 8.70 -13.35
N ARG A 165 -6.13 8.77 -13.31
CA ARG A 165 -6.89 10.03 -13.48
C ARG A 165 -6.53 11.10 -12.46
N PHE A 166 -6.11 10.72 -11.26
CA PHE A 166 -5.70 11.63 -10.19
C PHE A 166 -4.24 12.10 -10.33
N PHE A 167 -3.45 11.46 -11.19
CA PHE A 167 -2.02 11.76 -11.32
C PHE A 167 -1.79 12.86 -12.36
N ARG A 168 -0.97 13.85 -12.00
CA ARG A 168 -0.37 14.83 -12.90
C ARG A 168 1.14 14.68 -12.82
N ASN A 169 1.65 13.85 -13.72
CA ASN A 169 3.09 13.61 -13.86
C ASN A 169 3.76 14.83 -14.52
N LYS A 170 5.10 14.90 -14.43
CA LYS A 170 5.91 16.01 -14.94
C LYS A 170 5.52 17.37 -14.35
N THR A 171 5.05 17.37 -13.10
CA THR A 171 4.66 18.58 -12.37
C THR A 171 5.58 18.81 -11.18
N VAL A 172 6.03 20.05 -11.00
CA VAL A 172 6.87 20.47 -9.87
C VAL A 172 6.12 21.53 -9.08
N VAL A 173 5.89 21.28 -7.79
CA VAL A 173 5.34 22.29 -6.89
C VAL A 173 6.44 23.29 -6.54
N THR A 174 6.24 24.55 -6.89
CA THR A 174 7.22 25.64 -6.66
C THR A 174 6.90 26.45 -5.40
N ALA A 175 5.63 26.54 -5.01
CA ALA A 175 5.19 27.19 -3.80
C ALA A 175 3.86 26.59 -3.31
N VAL A 176 3.66 26.61 -2.00
CA VAL A 176 2.37 26.33 -1.35
C VAL A 176 2.06 27.52 -0.45
N ARG A 177 0.87 28.10 -0.60
CA ARG A 177 0.41 29.24 0.20
C ARG A 177 -0.98 28.92 0.73
N PRO A 178 -1.28 29.21 2.00
CA PRO A 178 -2.65 29.20 2.49
C PRO A 178 -3.49 30.15 1.63
N MET A 179 -4.71 29.74 1.30
CA MET A 179 -5.70 30.67 0.77
C MET A 179 -6.57 31.16 1.92
N ASP A 180 -6.67 32.48 2.08
CA ASP A 180 -7.63 33.08 3.01
C ASP A 180 -9.04 32.79 2.49
N THR A 181 -9.76 31.91 3.17
CA THR A 181 -11.12 31.47 2.84
C THR A 181 -12.19 32.49 3.23
N ALA A 182 -11.84 33.76 3.46
CA ALA A 182 -12.74 34.79 3.95
C ALA A 182 -13.63 35.48 2.87
N LEU A 183 -13.56 35.08 1.59
CA LEU A 183 -14.23 35.82 0.49
C LEU A 183 -15.16 34.98 -0.41
N THR A 184 -15.69 33.86 0.08
CA THR A 184 -16.78 33.16 -0.62
C THR A 184 -17.91 32.86 0.36
N GLN A 185 -18.77 33.86 0.58
CA GLN A 185 -20.19 33.69 0.87
C GLN A 185 -21.00 34.12 -0.37
#